data_AF-A0A967P8S2-F1
#
_entry.id   AF-A0A967P8S2-F1
#
_cell.length_a   1.000
_cell.length_b   1.000
_cell.length_c   1.000
_cell.angle_alpha   90.00
_cell.angle_beta   90.00
_cell.angle_gamma   90.00
#
_symmetry.space_group_name_H-M   'P 1'
#
loop_
_entity.id
_entity.type
_entity.pdbx_description
1 polymer ?
#
loop_
_entity_poly.entity_id
_entity_poly.type
_entity_poly.pdbx_seq_one_letter_code
_entity_poly.pdbx_strand_id
1 'polypeptide(L)'
;LKKDTNLDSRVLVIPPEQRKKARFAKMENAVFAGISELAVVPETVKSSLGLEYAFPFSIRAGYDEMLKLVELVRPKEVLLTGSTNVEFAADLKKKGVNAKALQDPEQLRLI
;
A
#
# COMPACT_ATOMS: atom_id res chain seq x y z
N LEU A 1 -38.65 -5.58 5.00
CA LEU A 1 -37.42 -5.13 5.70
C LEU A 1 -37.57 -3.64 6.01
N LYS A 2 -37.77 -3.27 7.29
CA LYS A 2 -37.77 -1.86 7.68
C LYS A 2 -36.38 -1.28 7.44
N LYS A 3 -36.31 -0.17 6.71
CA LYS A 3 -35.07 0.57 6.46
C LYS A 3 -34.64 1.19 7.78
N ASP A 4 -33.67 0.56 8.41
CA ASP A 4 -33.16 1.01 9.70
C ASP A 4 -32.30 2.25 9.47
N THR A 5 -32.85 3.41 9.83
CA THR A 5 -32.30 4.75 9.57
C THR A 5 -31.33 5.24 10.63
N ASN A 6 -31.11 4.49 11.71
CA ASN A 6 -30.18 4.87 12.76
C ASN A 6 -28.75 4.42 12.41
N LEU A 7 -27.89 5.39 12.05
CA LEU A 7 -26.50 5.19 11.64
C LEU A 7 -25.49 5.38 12.78
N ASP A 8 -25.93 5.71 14.01
CA ASP A 8 -25.08 6.22 15.11
C ASP A 8 -24.08 5.20 15.69
N SER A 9 -23.91 4.03 15.07
CA SER A 9 -22.89 3.03 15.41
C SER A 9 -22.55 2.13 14.21
N ARG A 10 -22.68 2.65 12.98
CA ARG A 10 -22.45 1.88 11.75
C ARG A 10 -21.21 2.35 11.02
N VAL A 11 -20.44 1.39 10.52
CA VAL A 11 -19.36 1.65 9.58
C VAL A 11 -19.89 1.47 8.18
N LEU A 12 -19.70 2.48 7.34
CA LEU A 12 -19.99 2.40 5.91
C LEU A 12 -18.69 2.34 5.13
N VAL A 13 -18.47 1.23 4.41
CA VAL A 13 -17.35 1.10 3.47
C VAL A 13 -17.84 1.56 2.11
N ILE A 14 -17.20 2.60 1.56
CA ILE A 14 -17.49 3.12 0.23
C ILE A 14 -16.22 3.22 -0.60
N PRO A 15 -16.32 3.09 -1.93
CA PRO A 15 -15.24 3.47 -2.82
C PRO A 15 -14.88 4.95 -2.66
N PRO A 16 -13.59 5.33 -2.74
CA PRO A 16 -13.11 6.69 -2.48
C PRO A 16 -13.77 7.75 -3.39
N GLU A 17 -14.08 7.41 -4.64
CA GLU A 17 -14.76 8.29 -5.58
C GLU A 17 -16.19 8.65 -5.16
N GLN A 18 -16.78 7.88 -4.24
CA GLN A 18 -18.11 8.17 -3.73
C GLN A 18 -18.11 9.19 -2.61
N ARG A 19 -16.98 9.41 -1.92
CA ARG A 19 -16.89 10.27 -0.71
C ARG A 19 -17.39 11.69 -0.95
N LYS A 20 -17.12 12.27 -2.12
CA LYS A 20 -17.52 13.63 -2.50
C LYS A 20 -18.96 13.75 -3.01
N LYS A 21 -19.74 12.66 -3.07
CA LYS A 21 -21.15 12.72 -3.50
C LYS A 21 -22.00 13.43 -2.46
N ALA A 22 -23.00 14.19 -2.94
CA ALA A 22 -23.86 15.06 -2.11
C ALA A 22 -24.51 14.35 -0.91
N ARG A 23 -24.82 13.06 -1.02
CA ARG A 23 -25.41 12.27 0.08
C ARG A 23 -24.50 12.11 1.30
N PHE A 24 -23.19 12.11 1.11
CA PHE A 24 -22.21 11.97 2.19
C PHE A 24 -21.71 13.33 2.68
N ALA A 25 -21.69 14.34 1.80
CA ALA A 25 -21.38 15.71 2.19
C ALA A 25 -22.39 16.30 3.19
N LYS A 26 -23.64 15.81 3.19
CA LYS A 26 -24.72 16.24 4.10
C LYS A 26 -24.75 15.47 5.44
N MET A 27 -23.79 14.59 5.70
CA MET A 27 -23.72 13.85 6.97
C MET A 27 -22.96 14.69 7.99
N GLU A 28 -23.70 15.34 8.90
CA GLU A 28 -23.11 16.26 9.89
C GLU A 28 -22.45 15.55 11.07
N ASN A 29 -22.85 14.31 11.37
CA ASN A 29 -22.32 13.51 12.50
C ASN A 29 -21.46 12.32 12.04
N ALA A 30 -20.91 12.34 10.83
CA ALA A 30 -20.10 11.26 10.30
C ALA A 30 -18.60 11.58 10.40
N VAL A 31 -17.82 10.59 10.84
CA VAL A 31 -16.36 10.61 10.76
C VAL A 31 -15.94 9.91 9.47
N PHE A 32 -15.11 10.57 8.66
CA PHE A 32 -14.56 10.06 7.42
C PHE A 32 -13.09 9.70 7.61
N ALA A 33 -12.83 8.40 7.55
CA ALA A 33 -11.50 7.82 7.52
C ALA A 33 -11.26 7.09 6.19
N GLY A 34 -10.00 7.10 5.73
CA GLY A 34 -9.58 6.38 4.53
C GLY A 34 -8.39 5.47 4.79
N ILE A 35 -8.33 4.37 4.06
CA ILE A 35 -7.21 3.45 4.02
C ILE A 35 -6.65 3.48 2.61
N SER A 36 -5.34 3.67 2.45
CA SER A 36 -4.72 3.76 1.12
C SER A 36 -3.24 3.37 1.15
N GLU A 37 -2.76 2.82 0.04
CA GLU A 37 -1.32 2.65 -0.21
C GLU A 37 -0.58 3.97 -0.27
N LEU A 38 -1.25 5.04 -0.70
CA LEU A 38 -0.69 6.39 -0.78
C LEU A 38 -0.66 7.10 0.56
N ALA A 39 -1.28 6.54 1.61
CA ALA A 39 -1.30 7.17 2.94
C ALA A 39 0.06 7.07 3.67
N VAL A 40 1.12 6.64 2.99
CA VAL A 40 2.50 7.01 3.34
C VAL A 40 2.68 8.54 3.32
N VAL A 41 1.84 9.26 2.57
CA VAL A 41 1.68 10.72 2.63
C VAL A 41 0.24 11.06 3.06
N PRO A 42 -0.09 10.95 4.37
CA PRO A 42 -1.46 11.05 4.87
C PRO A 42 -2.18 12.33 4.46
N GLU A 43 -1.48 13.46 4.45
CA GLU A 43 -2.06 14.77 4.16
C GLU A 43 -2.56 14.91 2.71
N THR A 44 -1.87 14.28 1.75
CA THR A 44 -2.32 14.24 0.35
C THR A 44 -3.60 13.42 0.20
N VAL A 45 -3.71 12.31 0.92
CA VAL A 45 -4.90 11.45 0.88
C VAL A 45 -6.08 12.15 1.59
N LYS A 46 -5.84 12.72 2.77
CA LYS A 46 -6.86 13.48 3.52
C LYS A 46 -7.42 14.65 2.69
N SER A 47 -6.55 15.48 2.12
CA SER A 47 -6.97 16.64 1.32
C SER A 47 -7.69 16.24 0.03
N SER A 48 -7.19 15.23 -0.70
CA SER A 48 -7.81 14.80 -1.96
C SER A 48 -9.19 14.18 -1.77
N LEU A 49 -9.45 13.53 -0.64
CA LEU A 49 -10.71 12.83 -0.36
C LEU A 49 -11.60 13.53 0.69
N GLY A 50 -11.14 14.58 1.37
CA GLY A 50 -11.90 15.23 2.44
C GLY A 50 -12.13 14.30 3.63
N LEU A 51 -11.05 13.73 4.16
CA LEU A 51 -11.04 12.80 5.29
C LEU A 51 -10.44 13.47 6.53
N GLU A 52 -10.92 13.10 7.71
CA GLU A 52 -10.27 13.48 8.97
C GLU A 52 -9.06 12.58 9.28
N TYR A 53 -9.14 11.30 8.88
CA TYR A 53 -8.09 10.31 9.11
C TYR A 53 -7.69 9.60 7.83
N ALA A 54 -6.40 9.33 7.69
CA ALA A 54 -5.86 8.49 6.62
C ALA A 54 -4.87 7.49 7.22
N PHE A 55 -5.05 6.22 6.91
CA PHE A 55 -4.24 5.11 7.41
C PHE A 55 -3.46 4.47 6.26
N PRO A 56 -2.13 4.32 6.41
CA PRO A 56 -1.33 3.58 5.43
C PRO A 56 -1.71 2.10 5.46
N PHE A 57 -1.86 1.53 4.27
CA PHE A 57 -2.07 0.09 4.11
C PHE A 57 -1.36 -0.37 2.84
N SER A 58 -0.22 -1.03 3.04
CA SER A 58 0.55 -1.61 1.94
C SER A 58 0.05 -3.04 1.69
N ILE A 59 -0.23 -3.37 0.44
CA ILE A 59 -0.40 -4.78 0.02
C ILE A 59 0.94 -5.40 -0.44
N ARG A 60 2.01 -4.60 -0.48
CA ARG A 60 3.35 -5.02 -0.89
C ARG A 60 4.15 -5.46 0.33
N ALA A 61 4.96 -6.50 0.13
CA ALA A 61 5.89 -7.01 1.13
C ALA A 61 6.87 -5.90 1.56
N GLY A 62 7.07 -5.78 2.87
CA GLY A 62 8.11 -4.97 3.47
C GLY A 62 9.47 -5.68 3.46
N TYR A 63 10.50 -4.99 3.95
CA TYR A 63 11.88 -5.48 3.99
C TYR A 63 12.00 -6.84 4.71
N ASP A 64 11.45 -6.96 5.91
CA ASP A 64 11.57 -8.18 6.72
C ASP A 64 10.84 -9.37 6.08
N GLU A 65 9.72 -9.12 5.43
CA GLU A 65 8.94 -10.13 4.72
C GLU A 65 9.69 -10.62 3.47
N MET A 66 10.31 -9.69 2.73
CA MET A 66 11.18 -10.02 1.59
C MET A 66 12.41 -10.81 2.04
N LEU A 67 13.06 -10.42 3.14
CA LEU A 67 14.21 -11.13 3.68
C LEU A 67 13.83 -12.56 4.11
N LYS A 68 12.72 -12.70 4.84
CA LYS A 68 12.18 -14.00 5.25
C LYS A 68 11.89 -14.90 4.05
N LEU A 69 11.35 -14.35 2.96
CA LEU A 69 11.11 -15.11 1.74
C LEU A 69 12.41 -15.67 1.15
N VAL A 70 13.47 -14.85 1.08
CA VAL A 70 14.78 -15.28 0.60
C VAL A 70 15.36 -16.40 1.47
N GLU A 71 15.25 -16.27 2.79
CA GLU A 71 15.73 -17.28 3.76
C GLU A 71 14.99 -18.61 3.64
N LEU A 72 13.68 -18.57 3.39
CA LEU A 72 12.84 -19.75 3.22
C LEU A 72 13.11 -20.47 1.90
N VAL A 73 13.20 -19.73 0.80
CA VAL A 73 13.34 -20.30 -0.55
C VAL A 73 14.78 -20.71 -0.86
N ARG A 74 15.77 -20.01 -0.28
CA ARG A 74 17.20 -20.20 -0.56
C ARG A 74 17.52 -20.22 -2.06
N PRO A 75 17.13 -19.17 -2.80
CA PRO A 75 17.34 -19.14 -4.24
C PRO A 75 18.83 -19.08 -4.59
N LYS A 76 19.19 -19.57 -5.78
CA LYS A 76 20.56 -19.46 -6.32
C LYS A 76 20.92 -18.00 -6.66
N GLU A 77 19.93 -17.20 -7.03
CA GLU A 77 20.07 -15.80 -7.38
C GLU A 77 18.76 -15.05 -7.07
N VAL A 78 18.86 -13.79 -6.65
CA VAL A 78 17.72 -12.90 -6.44
C VAL A 78 17.81 -11.72 -7.40
N LEU A 79 16.85 -11.63 -8.32
CA LEU A 79 16.75 -10.52 -9.28
C LEU A 79 15.64 -9.57 -8.83
N LEU A 80 15.98 -8.29 -8.67
CA LEU A 80 15.06 -7.28 -8.14
C LEU A 80 14.73 -6.24 -9.21
N THR A 81 13.44 -5.95 -9.41
CA THR A 81 12.93 -5.02 -10.44
C THR A 81 12.27 -3.80 -9.79
N GLY A 82 12.65 -2.60 -10.23
CA GLY A 82 12.09 -1.33 -9.73
C GLY A 82 13.13 -0.43 -9.03
N SER A 83 12.78 0.84 -8.84
CA SER A 83 13.68 1.93 -8.48
C SER A 83 14.22 1.92 -7.03
N THR A 84 13.67 1.06 -6.15
CA THR A 84 13.98 1.04 -4.70
C THR A 84 14.72 -0.23 -4.26
N ASN A 85 15.38 -0.92 -5.19
CA ASN A 85 15.93 -2.26 -4.94
C ASN A 85 17.46 -2.33 -4.85
N VAL A 86 18.16 -1.22 -5.06
CA VAL A 86 19.63 -1.20 -5.03
C VAL A 86 20.12 -1.45 -3.60
N GLU A 87 19.50 -0.82 -2.59
CA GLU A 87 19.87 -1.05 -1.19
C GLU A 87 19.58 -2.49 -0.76
N PHE A 88 18.42 -3.04 -1.11
CA PHE A 88 18.06 -4.41 -0.74
C PHE A 88 18.99 -5.44 -1.38
N ALA A 89 19.36 -5.26 -2.66
CA ALA A 89 20.35 -6.11 -3.33
C ALA A 89 21.70 -6.07 -2.62
N ALA A 90 22.15 -4.88 -2.20
CA ALA A 90 23.40 -4.71 -1.49
C ALA A 90 23.38 -5.41 -0.12
N ASP A 91 22.26 -5.35 0.61
CA ASP A 91 22.11 -6.03 1.89
C ASP A 91 22.07 -7.56 1.76
N LEU A 92 21.41 -8.07 0.72
CA LEU A 92 21.44 -9.51 0.41
C LEU A 92 22.87 -9.99 0.10
N LYS A 93 23.64 -9.21 -0.65
CA LYS A 93 25.06 -9.53 -0.92
C LYS A 93 25.91 -9.58 0.36
N LYS A 94 25.71 -8.64 1.30
CA LYS A 94 26.39 -8.67 2.61
C LYS A 94 26.06 -9.93 3.41
N LYS A 95 24.87 -10.50 3.19
CA LYS A 95 24.43 -11.77 3.78
C LYS A 95 24.87 -13.01 2.98
N GLY A 96 25.68 -12.85 1.94
CA GLY A 96 26.19 -13.96 1.11
C GLY A 96 25.20 -14.46 0.06
N VAL A 97 24.09 -13.76 -0.18
CA VAL A 97 23.12 -14.09 -1.22
C VAL A 97 23.53 -13.42 -2.53
N ASN A 98 23.58 -14.19 -3.62
CA ASN A 98 23.77 -13.61 -4.95
C ASN A 98 22.51 -12.82 -5.34
N ALA A 99 22.61 -11.49 -5.39
CA ALA A 99 21.48 -10.62 -5.69
C ALA A 99 21.86 -9.53 -6.71
N LYS A 100 20.92 -9.16 -7.57
CA LYS A 100 21.11 -8.08 -8.56
C LYS A 100 19.86 -7.22 -8.67
N ALA A 101 20.02 -5.91 -8.50
CA ALA A 101 19.02 -4.93 -8.90
C ALA A 101 19.12 -4.72 -10.40
N LEU A 102 18.07 -5.05 -11.13
CA LEU A 102 17.97 -4.89 -12.57
C LEU A 102 17.62 -3.45 -12.91
N GLN A 103 18.26 -2.92 -13.94
CA GLN A 103 17.85 -1.68 -14.60
C GLN A 103 16.89 -2.02 -15.77
N ASP A 104 16.04 -1.07 -16.18
CA ASP A 104 15.01 -1.29 -17.21
C ASP A 104 15.51 -2.02 -18.49
N PRO A 105 16.70 -1.72 -19.06
CA PRO A 105 17.21 -2.44 -20.23
C PRO A 105 17.62 -3.90 -19.94
N GLU A 106 18.01 -4.21 -18.70
CA GLU A 106 18.39 -5.56 -18.30
C GLU A 106 17.17 -6.43 -18.02
N GLN A 107 16.08 -5.85 -17.51
CA GLN A 107 14.83 -6.56 -17.25
C GLN A 107 14.21 -7.14 -18.53
N LEU A 108 14.25 -6.39 -19.63
CA LEU A 108 13.70 -6.84 -20.93
C LEU A 108 14.42 -8.06 -21.52
N ARG A 109 15.63 -8.38 -21.04
CA ARG A 109 16.42 -9.53 -21.53
C ARG A 109 16.09 -10.84 -20.82
N LEU A 110 15.15 -10.83 -19.87
CA LEU A 110 14.75 -11.99 -19.06
C LEU A 110 13.40 -12.60 -19.48
N ILE A 111 12.74 -12.04 -20.50
CA ILE A 111 11.44 -12.49 -21.03
C ILE A 111 11.65 -13.45 -22.20
#